data_AF-M1WZT8-F1
#
_entry.id   AF-M1WZT8-F1
#
_cell.length_a   1.000
_cell.length_b   1.000
_cell.length_c   1.000
_cell.angle_alpha   90.00
_cell.angle_beta   90.00
_cell.angle_gamma   90.00
#
_symmetry.space_group_name_H-M   'P 1'
#
loop_
_entity.id
_entity.type
_entity.pdbx_description
1 polymer ?
#
loop_
_entity_poly.entity_id
_entity_poly.type
_entity_poly.pdbx_seq_one_letter_code
_entity_poly.pdbx_strand_id
1 'polypeptide(L)'
;MGGALTPDAFWNYPVRGFAYRGIEKIYPANIVQLFYLVALHEWLDKKMVSSSVEIKRAMRNMIVNSSNNATSLIVDVLTGTTSGPELPSAPFETWQYQRQIINRYYQSLDWPELDNINIMLENLG
;
A
#
# COMPACT_ATOMS: atom_id res chain seq x y z
N MET A 1 16.61 -12.03 36.60
CA MET A 1 15.95 -11.01 37.45
C MET A 1 14.91 -10.31 36.59
N GLY A 2 13.70 -10.88 36.53
CA GLY A 2 12.60 -10.32 35.75
C GLY A 2 11.81 -9.32 36.60
N GLY A 3 12.11 -8.04 36.44
CA GLY A 3 11.21 -6.97 36.83
C GLY A 3 10.38 -6.61 35.61
N ALA A 4 9.05 -6.77 35.67
CA ALA A 4 8.18 -6.30 34.61
C ALA A 4 8.38 -4.79 34.44
N LEU A 5 8.72 -4.35 33.22
CA LEU A 5 8.74 -2.93 32.87
C LEU A 5 7.35 -2.36 33.14
N THR A 6 7.28 -1.18 33.77
CA THR A 6 6.02 -0.45 33.84
C THR A 6 5.56 -0.10 32.41
N PRO A 7 4.26 -0.01 32.15
CA PRO A 7 3.74 0.32 30.81
C PRO A 7 4.37 1.60 30.20
N ASP A 8 4.66 2.60 31.03
CA ASP A 8 5.30 3.84 30.59
C ASP A 8 6.79 3.65 30.26
N ALA A 9 7.49 2.74 30.95
CA ALA A 9 8.88 2.42 30.65
C ALA A 9 9.02 1.62 29.34
N PHE A 10 8.00 0.87 28.94
CA PHE A 10 8.01 0.07 27.70
C PHE A 10 8.23 0.93 26.45
N TRP A 11 7.52 2.06 26.32
CA TRP A 11 7.61 2.96 25.17
C TRP A 11 8.95 3.71 25.05
N ASN A 12 9.73 3.72 26.12
CA ASN A 12 11.03 4.40 26.17
C ASN A 12 12.20 3.52 25.66
N TYR A 13 11.96 2.23 25.41
CA TYR A 13 12.95 1.35 24.81
C TYR A 13 12.60 1.06 23.35
N PRO A 14 13.60 0.96 22.45
CA PRO A 14 13.35 0.43 21.12
C PRO A 14 12.78 -0.98 21.27
N VAL A 15 11.55 -1.17 20.82
CA VAL A 15 10.91 -2.49 20.79
C VAL A 15 11.77 -3.38 19.91
N ARG A 16 12.47 -4.35 20.51
CA ARG A 16 13.20 -5.34 19.74
C ARG A 16 12.19 -6.26 19.08
N GLY A 17 11.99 -6.07 17.78
CA GLY A 17 11.21 -7.00 16.96
C GLY A 17 11.86 -8.38 16.92
N PHE A 18 11.04 -9.40 16.72
CA PHE A 18 11.49 -10.74 16.35
C PHE A 18 10.93 -11.06 14.97
N ALA A 19 11.76 -11.57 14.08
CA ALA A 19 11.35 -12.00 12.75
C ALA A 19 11.78 -13.44 12.52
N TYR A 20 10.84 -14.29 12.12
CA TYR A 20 11.12 -15.60 11.56
C TYR A 20 10.87 -15.54 10.06
N ARG A 21 11.90 -15.78 9.25
CA ARG A 21 11.83 -15.67 7.78
C ARG A 21 11.31 -14.31 7.29
N GLY A 22 11.60 -13.23 8.02
CA GLY A 22 11.07 -11.89 7.73
C GLY A 22 11.52 -11.28 6.39
N ILE A 23 12.47 -11.90 5.69
CA ILE A 23 12.94 -11.49 4.36
C ILE A 23 12.37 -12.34 3.22
N GLU A 24 11.64 -13.42 3.53
CA GLU A 24 11.03 -14.27 2.51
C GLU A 24 9.84 -13.54 1.87
N LYS A 25 9.87 -13.41 0.54
CA LYS A 25 8.74 -12.84 -0.21
C LYS A 25 7.56 -13.81 -0.17
N ILE A 26 6.42 -13.32 0.29
CA ILE A 26 5.17 -14.07 0.33
C ILE A 26 4.14 -13.37 -0.56
N TYR A 27 3.22 -14.15 -1.14
CA TYR A 27 2.05 -13.56 -1.80
C TYR A 27 1.12 -12.95 -0.72
N PRO A 28 0.90 -11.63 -0.73
CA PRO A 28 0.22 -10.95 0.38
C PRO A 28 -1.30 -11.12 0.36
N ALA A 29 -1.88 -11.71 -0.70
CA ALA A 29 -3.31 -11.71 -0.94
C ALA A 29 -3.91 -10.30 -0.73
N ASN A 30 -4.98 -10.17 0.05
CA ASN A 30 -5.65 -8.89 0.27
C ASN A 30 -4.93 -7.95 1.26
N ILE A 31 -3.83 -8.38 1.90
CA ILE A 31 -3.05 -7.52 2.82
C ILE A 31 -2.51 -6.29 2.09
N VAL A 32 -2.24 -6.41 0.78
CA VAL A 32 -1.81 -5.29 -0.08
C VAL A 32 -2.78 -4.11 -0.05
N GLN A 33 -4.08 -4.34 0.21
CA GLN A 33 -5.09 -3.29 0.29
C GLN A 33 -4.83 -2.30 1.44
N LEU A 34 -4.15 -2.73 2.51
CA LEU A 34 -3.76 -1.85 3.60
C LEU A 34 -2.71 -0.83 3.15
N PHE A 35 -1.79 -1.23 2.27
CA PHE A 35 -0.79 -0.32 1.72
C PHE A 35 -1.43 0.75 0.83
N TYR A 36 -2.45 0.36 0.04
CA TYR A 36 -3.22 1.32 -0.74
C TYR A 36 -4.05 2.26 0.14
N LEU A 37 -4.62 1.75 1.23
CA LEU A 37 -5.38 2.55 2.18
C LEU A 37 -4.52 3.63 2.85
N VAL A 38 -3.33 3.25 3.34
CA VAL A 38 -2.40 4.18 3.98
C VAL A 38 -1.93 5.24 2.99
N ALA A 39 -1.54 4.86 1.77
CA ALA A 39 -1.14 5.82 0.74
C ALA A 39 -2.28 6.77 0.35
N LEU A 40 -3.50 6.26 0.21
CA LEU A 40 -4.69 7.08 -0.08
C LEU A 40 -4.95 8.10 1.03
N HIS A 41 -4.89 7.69 2.29
CA HIS A 41 -5.08 8.61 3.42
C HIS A 41 -4.02 9.70 3.45
N GLU A 42 -2.74 9.35 3.31
CA GLU A 42 -1.64 10.30 3.26
C GLU A 42 -1.83 11.35 2.15
N TRP A 43 -2.22 10.90 0.95
CA TRP A 43 -2.42 11.80 -0.19
C TRP A 43 -3.71 12.61 -0.13
N LEU A 44 -4.76 12.12 0.54
CA LEU A 44 -5.94 12.93 0.88
C LEU A 44 -5.56 14.04 1.85
N ASP A 45 -4.80 13.73 2.90
CA ASP A 45 -4.37 14.68 3.92
C ASP A 45 -3.44 15.76 3.32
N LYS A 46 -2.53 15.35 2.43
CA LYS A 46 -1.65 16.25 1.66
C LYS A 46 -2.34 16.97 0.50
N LYS A 47 -3.63 16.73 0.26
CA LYS A 47 -4.41 17.28 -0.89
C LYS A 47 -3.81 16.95 -2.27
N MET A 48 -3.05 15.87 -2.36
CA MET A 48 -2.57 15.31 -3.63
C MET A 48 -3.68 14.53 -4.36
N VAL A 49 -4.64 13.99 -3.61
CA VAL A 49 -5.89 13.41 -4.11
C VAL A 49 -7.06 14.20 -3.55
N SER A 50 -8.03 14.54 -4.39
CA SER A 50 -9.27 15.18 -3.94
C SER A 50 -10.25 14.14 -3.41
N SER A 51 -10.86 14.41 -2.27
CA SER A 51 -11.92 13.54 -1.73
C SER A 51 -13.17 13.60 -2.61
N SER A 52 -13.83 12.45 -2.80
CA SER A 52 -15.13 12.36 -3.46
C SER A 52 -15.99 11.29 -2.80
N VAL A 53 -17.31 11.33 -3.05
CA VAL A 53 -18.24 10.28 -2.59
C VAL A 53 -17.79 8.92 -3.12
N GLU A 54 -17.32 8.90 -4.37
CA GLU A 54 -16.87 7.69 -5.03
C GLU A 54 -15.59 7.11 -4.41
N ILE A 55 -14.59 7.95 -4.09
CA ILE A 55 -13.37 7.50 -3.41
C ILE A 55 -13.70 6.95 -2.02
N LYS A 56 -14.60 7.61 -1.26
CA LYS A 56 -15.03 7.12 0.06
C LYS A 56 -15.74 5.76 -0.03
N ARG A 57 -16.60 5.58 -1.04
CA ARG A 57 -17.30 4.32 -1.31
C ARG A 57 -16.31 3.22 -1.72
N ALA A 58 -15.38 3.52 -2.63
CA ALA A 58 -14.36 2.59 -3.08
C ALA A 58 -13.44 2.16 -1.94
N MET A 59 -12.97 3.10 -1.12
CA MET A 59 -12.17 2.82 0.06
C MET A 59 -12.90 1.89 1.04
N ARG A 60 -14.19 2.15 1.32
CA ARG A 60 -15.01 1.25 2.16
C ARG A 60 -15.13 -0.14 1.54
N ASN A 61 -15.47 -0.23 0.26
CA ASN A 61 -15.67 -1.52 -0.42
C ASN A 61 -14.36 -2.32 -0.56
N MET A 62 -13.22 -1.64 -0.71
CA MET A 62 -11.89 -2.24 -0.72
C MET A 62 -11.60 -2.90 0.63
N ILE A 63 -11.88 -2.22 1.75
CA ILE A 63 -11.51 -2.73 3.08
C ILE A 63 -12.55 -3.68 3.68
N VAL A 64 -13.84 -3.36 3.55
CA VAL A 64 -14.93 -4.14 4.16
C VAL A 64 -15.27 -5.38 3.34
N ASN A 65 -15.24 -5.26 2.02
CA ASN A 65 -15.67 -6.33 1.12
C ASN A 65 -14.52 -6.95 0.32
N SER A 66 -13.27 -6.47 0.52
CA SER A 66 -12.11 -6.87 -0.30
C SER A 66 -12.39 -6.82 -1.80
N SER A 67 -13.15 -5.81 -2.24
CA SER A 67 -13.59 -5.71 -3.63
C SER A 67 -12.43 -5.40 -4.56
N ASN A 68 -12.18 -6.29 -5.53
CA ASN A 68 -11.14 -6.09 -6.56
C ASN A 68 -11.42 -4.86 -7.43
N ASN A 69 -12.69 -4.62 -7.80
CA ASN A 69 -13.05 -3.45 -8.60
C ASN A 69 -12.80 -2.14 -7.83
N ALA A 70 -13.13 -2.12 -6.53
CA ALA A 70 -12.85 -0.96 -5.70
C ALA A 70 -11.35 -0.76 -5.50
N THR A 71 -10.60 -1.85 -5.29
CA THR A 71 -9.13 -1.82 -5.21
C THR A 71 -8.52 -1.24 -6.48
N SER A 72 -8.98 -1.71 -7.65
CA SER A 72 -8.54 -1.27 -8.96
C SER A 72 -8.75 0.24 -9.16
N LEU A 73 -9.93 0.74 -8.80
CA LEU A 73 -10.23 2.17 -8.84
C LEU A 73 -9.33 2.98 -7.91
N ILE A 74 -9.07 2.51 -6.68
CA ILE A 74 -8.16 3.20 -5.77
C ILE A 74 -6.76 3.24 -6.38
N VAL A 75 -6.23 2.13 -6.90
CA VAL A 75 -4.92 2.12 -7.56
C VAL A 75 -4.86 3.11 -8.73
N ASP A 76 -5.90 3.18 -9.56
CA ASP A 76 -5.98 4.16 -10.65
C ASP A 76 -5.90 5.60 -10.16
N VAL A 77 -6.64 5.92 -9.09
CA VAL A 77 -6.59 7.25 -8.45
C VAL A 77 -5.19 7.57 -7.91
N LEU A 78 -4.55 6.61 -7.23
CA LEU A 78 -3.23 6.77 -6.62
C LEU A 78 -2.12 6.97 -7.67
N THR A 79 -2.29 6.39 -8.84
CA THR A 79 -1.21 6.25 -9.84
C THR A 79 -1.42 7.15 -11.06
N GLY A 80 -2.62 7.72 -11.20
CA GLY A 80 -3.01 8.49 -12.40
C GLY A 80 -3.14 7.60 -13.64
N THR A 81 -3.39 6.29 -13.45
CA THR A 81 -3.62 5.34 -14.54
C THR A 81 -5.09 4.99 -14.69
N THR A 82 -5.41 4.22 -15.73
CA THR A 82 -6.71 3.60 -15.92
C THR A 82 -6.53 2.09 -16.07
N SER A 83 -7.33 1.32 -15.35
CA SER A 83 -7.46 -0.13 -15.52
C SER A 83 -8.46 -0.45 -16.63
N GLY A 84 -8.23 -1.53 -17.37
CA GLY A 84 -9.19 -1.99 -18.38
C GLY A 84 -8.49 -2.62 -19.58
N PRO A 85 -8.65 -2.07 -20.79
CA PRO A 85 -8.20 -2.72 -22.02
C PRO A 85 -6.68 -2.88 -22.06
N GLU A 86 -6.22 -3.86 -22.83
CA GLU A 86 -4.81 -4.02 -23.14
C GLU A 86 -4.24 -2.74 -23.77
N LEU A 87 -3.05 -2.38 -23.31
CA LEU A 87 -2.32 -1.24 -23.83
C LEU A 87 -1.25 -1.73 -24.83
N PRO A 88 -1.01 -1.00 -25.93
CA PRO A 88 0.16 -1.22 -26.75
C PRO A 88 1.44 -1.04 -25.91
N SER A 89 2.55 -1.64 -26.37
CA SER A 89 3.81 -1.71 -25.60
C SER A 89 4.30 -0.36 -25.06
N ALA A 90 4.31 0.71 -25.86
CA ALA A 90 4.80 2.01 -25.39
C ALA A 90 3.91 2.67 -24.29
N PRO A 91 2.57 2.78 -24.46
CA PRO A 91 1.69 3.19 -23.37
C PRO A 91 1.75 2.28 -22.14
N PHE A 92 1.96 0.98 -22.33
CA PHE A 92 2.07 0.02 -21.24
C PHE A 92 3.28 0.30 -20.33
N GLU A 93 4.45 0.61 -20.89
CA GLU A 93 5.64 0.98 -20.10
C GLU A 93 5.40 2.22 -19.24
N THR A 94 4.73 3.24 -19.82
CA THR A 94 4.36 4.46 -19.09
C THR A 94 3.38 4.15 -17.95
N TRP A 95 2.37 3.33 -18.23
CA TRP A 95 1.41 2.86 -17.25
C TRP A 95 2.08 2.10 -16.10
N GLN A 96 3.02 1.19 -16.40
CA GLN A 96 3.78 0.45 -15.39
C GLN A 96 4.61 1.40 -14.52
N TYR A 97 5.31 2.35 -15.14
CA TYR A 97 6.13 3.33 -14.44
C TYR A 97 5.31 4.22 -13.49
N GLN A 98 4.12 4.63 -13.92
CA GLN A 98 3.18 5.40 -13.09
C GLN A 98 2.72 4.59 -11.89
N ARG A 99 2.35 3.31 -12.08
CA ARG A 99 1.91 2.44 -10.98
C ARG A 99 2.99 2.15 -9.94
N GLN A 100 4.26 2.21 -10.33
CA GLN A 100 5.39 2.10 -9.40
C GLN A 100 5.49 3.28 -8.41
N ILE A 101 4.67 4.34 -8.51
CA ILE A 101 4.68 5.44 -7.54
C ILE A 101 4.37 4.98 -6.12
N ILE A 102 3.56 3.94 -5.95
CA ILE A 102 3.21 3.38 -4.64
C ILE A 102 4.45 2.73 -4.01
N ASN A 103 5.22 1.95 -4.77
CA ASN A 103 6.49 1.39 -4.30
C ASN A 103 7.49 2.50 -3.95
N ARG A 104 7.62 3.53 -4.81
CA ARG A 104 8.50 4.68 -4.53
C ARG A 104 8.10 5.43 -3.27
N TYR A 105 6.79 5.57 -2.99
CA TYR A 105 6.28 6.19 -1.77
C TYR A 105 6.73 5.42 -0.52
N TYR A 106 6.56 4.10 -0.49
CA TYR A 106 6.99 3.31 0.67
C TYR A 106 8.50 3.24 0.81
N GLN A 107 9.24 3.16 -0.31
CA GLN A 107 10.70 3.25 -0.30
C GLN A 107 11.19 4.60 0.25
N SER A 108 10.46 5.69 -0.01
CA SER A 108 10.82 7.01 0.52
C SER A 108 10.65 7.17 2.04
N LEU A 109 9.96 6.23 2.71
CA LEU A 109 9.81 6.25 4.17
C LEU A 109 11.08 5.77 4.89
N ASP A 110 12.01 5.13 4.18
CA ASP A 110 13.29 4.63 4.70
C ASP A 110 13.12 3.69 5.90
N TRP A 111 12.10 2.82 5.83
CA TRP A 111 11.84 1.78 6.82
C TRP A 111 12.49 0.47 6.38
N PRO A 112 13.51 -0.03 7.10
CA PRO A 112 14.23 -1.25 6.70
C PRO A 112 13.32 -2.47 6.53
N GLU A 113 12.21 -2.54 7.26
CA GLU A 113 11.22 -3.61 7.16
C GLU A 113 10.49 -3.63 5.80
N LEU A 114 10.50 -2.51 5.09
CA LEU A 114 9.80 -2.33 3.82
C LEU A 114 10.73 -2.41 2.59
N ASP A 115 12.05 -2.54 2.78
CA ASP A 115 13.05 -2.52 1.69
C ASP A 115 12.74 -3.51 0.56
N ASN A 116 12.17 -4.66 0.90
CA ASN A 116 11.99 -5.79 -0.02
C ASN A 116 10.53 -6.00 -0.47
N ILE A 117 9.62 -5.07 -0.17
CA ILE A 117 8.21 -5.20 -0.58
C ILE A 117 8.01 -4.86 -2.06
N ASN A 118 6.97 -5.43 -2.64
CA ASN A 118 6.44 -5.01 -3.94
C ASN A 118 4.92 -4.95 -3.85
N ILE A 119 4.39 -3.74 -4.02
CA ILE A 119 2.97 -3.40 -3.89
C ILE A 119 2.38 -3.13 -5.28
N MET A 120 2.75 -3.95 -6.26
CA MET A 120 2.12 -3.93 -7.58
C MET A 120 1.05 -5.02 -7.62
N LEU A 121 -0.19 -4.65 -7.94
CA LEU A 121 -1.25 -5.62 -8.19
C LEU A 121 -0.94 -6.38 -9.49
N GLU A 122 -0.68 -7.67 -9.39
CA GLU A 122 -0.24 -8.51 -10.53
C GLU A 122 -1.40 -9.10 -11.37
N ASN A 123 -2.66 -8.76 -11.07
CA ASN A 123 -3.81 -9.30 -11.80
C ASN A 123 -4.43 -8.28 -12.75
N LEU A 124 -3.88 -8.18 -13.96
CA LEU A 124 -4.61 -7.79 -15.18
C LEU A 124 -4.00 -8.58 -16.36
N GLY A 125 -4.39 -9.86 -16.42
CA GLY A 125 -4.33 -10.70 -17.61
C GLY A 125 -5.71 -11.32 -17.82
#